data_AF-A0A1H3DMW0-F1
#
_entry.id   AF-A0A1H3DMW0-F1
#
_cell.length_a   1.000
_cell.length_b   1.000
_cell.length_c   1.000
_cell.angle_alpha   90.00
_cell.angle_beta   90.00
_cell.angle_gamma   90.00
#
_symmetry.space_group_name_H-M   'P 1'
#
loop_
_entity.id
_entity.type
_entity.pdbx_description
1 polymer ?
#
loop_
_entity_poly.entity_id
_entity_poly.type
_entity_poly.pdbx_seq_one_letter_code
_entity_poly.pdbx_strand_id
1 'polypeptide(L)'
;MRSQPPEHVEFDDEALKAVANETRLRIIASLGEIVQDGQYGTRRFSDLMDDVGLSDSGQTTYHLDRLREQGYVERREEGYKLTLRGLRIYQFVRSGVLSETPTLGPFEIDAEHDGCGEPLSIHYEGQRMYGRCEACDEIVGVNPIRPSGVDPDRPESLADAFRQRFWMDNFAMTQGFCPYCGGGVESTIDYRHAEAIPDDAKGTDPAITFTCTVCHWFINTTIDFPGYFHPAVVSFCYERGIDIREHSPLELPLRVDTHEVRSEDPWRVANTYTHEGDSITLVFDEDLTVHDVETHTGRHD
;
A
#
# COMPACT_ATOMS: atom_id res chain seq x y z
N MET A 1 -22.47 2.44 7.86
CA MET A 1 -22.73 3.90 7.79
C MET A 1 -21.44 4.53 7.30
N ARG A 2 -21.40 5.22 6.15
CA ARG A 2 -20.15 5.85 5.67
C ARG A 2 -19.77 6.95 6.66
N SER A 3 -18.67 6.77 7.39
CA SER A 3 -18.09 7.83 8.22
C SER A 3 -17.82 9.03 7.31
N GLN A 4 -18.24 10.23 7.70
CA GLN A 4 -17.87 11.42 6.94
C GLN A 4 -16.35 11.63 7.08
N PRO A 5 -15.67 12.10 6.02
CA PRO A 5 -14.28 12.51 6.15
C PRO A 5 -14.17 13.55 7.28
N PRO A 6 -13.06 13.60 8.03
CA PRO A 6 -12.92 14.50 9.16
C PRO A 6 -13.21 15.93 8.78
N GLU A 7 -13.93 16.64 9.65
CA GLU A 7 -14.41 18.01 9.42
C GLU A 7 -13.30 19.03 9.09
N HIS A 8 -12.02 18.70 9.32
CA HIS A 8 -10.87 19.57 9.05
C HIS A 8 -10.28 19.45 7.64
N VAL A 9 -10.76 18.52 6.79
CA VAL A 9 -10.28 18.36 5.41
C VAL A 9 -11.29 18.95 4.43
N GLU A 10 -11.15 20.23 4.11
CA GLU A 10 -12.00 20.90 3.11
C GLU A 10 -11.55 20.60 1.68
N PHE A 11 -12.51 20.38 0.79
CA PHE A 11 -12.26 20.24 -0.64
C PHE A 11 -12.14 21.63 -1.29
N ASP A 12 -10.96 21.93 -1.83
CA ASP A 12 -10.63 23.19 -2.49
C ASP A 12 -10.64 23.03 -4.02
N ASP A 13 -11.77 23.38 -4.64
CA ASP A 13 -12.01 23.24 -6.09
C ASP A 13 -11.08 24.15 -6.92
N GLU A 14 -10.75 25.34 -6.44
CA GLU A 14 -9.86 26.26 -7.15
C GLU A 14 -8.42 25.75 -7.20
N ALA A 15 -7.97 25.12 -6.11
CA ALA A 15 -6.69 24.43 -6.10
C ALA A 15 -6.65 23.28 -7.12
N LEU A 16 -7.69 22.45 -7.19
CA LEU A 16 -7.76 21.37 -8.19
C LEU A 16 -7.75 21.91 -9.62
N LYS A 17 -8.55 22.96 -9.92
CA LYS A 17 -8.56 23.61 -11.24
C LYS A 17 -7.20 24.17 -11.64
N ALA A 18 -6.41 24.65 -10.69
CA ALA A 18 -5.07 25.13 -10.95
C ALA A 18 -4.10 24.03 -11.39
N VAL A 19 -4.35 22.75 -11.08
CA VAL A 19 -3.51 21.64 -11.57
C VAL A 19 -4.16 20.80 -12.65
N ALA A 20 -5.47 20.89 -12.86
CA ALA A 20 -6.20 20.24 -13.95
C ALA A 20 -5.95 20.92 -15.32
N ASN A 21 -4.68 21.07 -15.71
CA ASN A 21 -4.25 21.66 -16.97
C ASN A 21 -2.90 21.09 -17.39
N GLU A 22 -2.83 20.60 -18.62
CA GLU A 22 -1.64 19.94 -19.20
C GLU A 22 -0.36 20.76 -19.04
N THR A 23 -0.39 22.05 -19.42
CA THR A 23 0.78 22.94 -19.33
C THR A 23 1.25 23.11 -17.88
N ARG A 24 0.33 23.30 -16.93
CA ARG A 24 0.68 23.44 -15.51
C ARG A 24 1.22 22.15 -14.91
N LEU A 25 0.71 20.98 -15.32
CA LEU A 25 1.28 19.69 -14.95
C LEU A 25 2.69 19.50 -15.53
N ARG A 26 2.95 19.93 -16.78
CA ARG A 26 4.30 19.91 -17.36
C ARG A 26 5.27 20.83 -16.60
N ILE A 27 4.82 22.00 -16.18
CA ILE A 27 5.63 22.90 -15.32
C ILE A 27 5.96 22.22 -13.98
N ILE A 28 4.96 21.61 -13.33
CA ILE A 28 5.18 20.87 -12.08
C ILE A 28 6.15 19.69 -12.29
N ALA A 29 5.99 18.95 -13.39
CA ALA A 29 6.87 17.84 -13.77
C ALA A 29 8.31 18.29 -13.96
N SER A 30 8.53 19.31 -14.78
CA SER A 30 9.86 19.90 -14.99
C SER A 30 10.47 20.32 -13.65
N LEU A 31 9.76 21.10 -12.83
CA LEU A 31 10.27 21.54 -11.52
C LEU A 31 10.62 20.39 -10.58
N GLY A 32 9.85 19.30 -10.58
CA GLY A 32 10.06 18.14 -9.71
C GLY A 32 11.21 17.22 -10.16
N GLU A 33 11.62 17.27 -11.42
CA GLU A 33 12.68 16.42 -11.97
C GLU A 33 14.10 16.84 -11.55
N ILE A 34 14.28 18.06 -11.04
CA ILE A 34 15.60 18.46 -10.53
C ILE A 34 15.75 18.00 -9.09
N VAL A 35 16.65 17.05 -8.89
CA VAL A 35 17.12 16.65 -7.57
C VAL A 35 18.63 16.85 -7.52
N GLN A 36 19.10 17.63 -6.55
CA GLN A 36 20.51 17.87 -6.28
C GLN A 36 20.76 17.66 -4.78
N ASP A 37 21.71 16.80 -4.43
CA ASP A 37 22.10 16.51 -3.05
C ASP A 37 20.91 16.20 -2.11
N GLY A 38 19.95 15.40 -2.61
CA GLY A 38 18.75 15.03 -1.85
C GLY A 38 17.69 16.12 -1.71
N GLN A 39 17.80 17.21 -2.48
CA GLN A 39 16.86 18.33 -2.45
C GLN A 39 16.26 18.60 -3.82
N TYR A 40 14.95 18.89 -3.84
CA TYR A 40 14.30 19.42 -5.05
C TYR A 40 14.86 20.79 -5.41
N GLY A 41 15.26 20.98 -6.66
CA GLY A 41 15.97 22.16 -7.15
C GLY A 41 15.08 23.34 -7.53
N THR A 42 15.75 24.41 -7.97
CA THR A 42 15.12 25.62 -8.53
C THR A 42 15.42 25.68 -10.02
N ARG A 43 14.43 25.97 -10.87
CA ARG A 43 14.63 26.21 -12.32
C ARG A 43 14.46 27.66 -12.69
N ARG A 44 15.33 28.16 -13.58
CA ARG A 44 15.19 29.50 -14.16
C ARG A 44 13.96 29.54 -15.07
N PHE A 45 13.44 30.74 -15.29
CA PHE A 45 12.28 30.95 -16.16
C PHE A 45 12.53 30.50 -17.61
N SER A 46 13.72 30.78 -18.15
CA SER A 46 14.13 30.35 -19.49
C SER A 46 14.09 28.83 -19.61
N ASP A 47 14.71 28.14 -18.65
CA ASP A 47 14.84 26.69 -18.66
C ASP A 47 13.47 26.02 -18.55
N LEU A 48 12.56 26.61 -17.75
CA LEU A 48 11.17 26.16 -17.70
C LEU A 48 10.46 26.28 -19.04
N MET A 49 10.59 27.42 -19.73
CA MET A 49 9.96 27.61 -21.04
C MET A 49 10.45 26.59 -22.06
N ASP A 50 11.77 26.35 -22.07
CA ASP A 50 12.42 25.37 -22.95
C ASP A 50 11.90 23.95 -22.65
N ASP A 51 11.86 23.56 -21.38
CA ASP A 51 11.40 22.22 -20.94
C ASP A 51 9.94 21.94 -21.32
N VAL A 52 9.05 22.93 -21.19
CA VAL A 52 7.61 22.75 -21.45
C VAL A 52 7.22 23.05 -22.90
N GLY A 53 8.18 23.44 -23.75
CA GLY A 53 7.97 23.72 -25.17
C GLY A 53 7.12 24.97 -25.44
N LEU A 54 7.17 25.97 -24.55
CA LEU A 54 6.44 27.23 -24.71
C LEU A 54 7.36 28.33 -25.26
N SER A 55 6.93 28.99 -26.34
CA SER A 55 7.62 30.15 -26.90
C SER A 55 7.04 31.50 -26.45
N ASP A 56 5.83 31.49 -25.86
CA ASP A 56 5.16 32.69 -25.35
C ASP A 56 5.41 32.88 -23.85
N SER A 57 6.22 33.89 -23.53
CA SER A 57 6.52 34.28 -22.15
C SER A 57 5.30 34.76 -21.35
N GLY A 58 4.31 35.36 -22.01
CA GLY A 58 3.06 35.81 -21.37
C GLY A 58 2.20 34.63 -20.95
N GLN A 59 2.09 33.62 -21.82
CA GLN A 59 1.40 32.37 -21.51
C GLN A 59 2.08 31.65 -20.33
N THR A 60 3.41 31.53 -20.35
CA THR A 60 4.17 30.87 -19.26
C THR A 60 3.97 31.60 -17.93
N THR A 61 4.04 32.94 -17.94
CA THR A 61 3.81 33.77 -16.74
C THR A 61 2.42 33.55 -16.17
N TYR A 62 1.38 33.52 -17.01
CA TYR A 62 0.02 33.22 -16.59
C TYR A 62 -0.08 31.85 -15.88
N HIS A 63 0.51 30.79 -16.44
CA HIS A 63 0.47 29.47 -15.83
C HIS A 63 1.21 29.40 -14.50
N LEU A 64 2.38 30.04 -14.40
CA LEU A 64 3.14 30.14 -13.16
C LEU A 64 2.39 30.93 -12.09
N ASP A 65 1.77 32.06 -12.44
CA ASP A 65 1.01 32.87 -11.49
C ASP A 65 -0.18 32.10 -10.95
N ARG A 66 -0.92 31.35 -11.79
CA ARG A 66 -1.99 30.46 -11.31
C ARG A 66 -1.51 29.39 -10.33
N LEU A 67 -0.35 28.78 -10.58
CA LEU A 67 0.25 27.80 -9.67
C LEU A 67 0.72 28.43 -8.36
N ARG A 68 1.21 29.67 -8.41
CA ARG A 68 1.67 30.44 -7.24
C ARG A 68 0.51 30.93 -6.38
N GLU A 69 -0.57 31.41 -7.00
CA GLU A 69 -1.82 31.81 -6.33
C GLU A 69 -2.35 30.68 -5.42
N GLN A 70 -2.26 29.43 -5.90
CA GLN A 70 -2.69 28.23 -5.15
C GLN A 70 -1.56 27.58 -4.33
N GLY A 71 -0.38 28.20 -4.28
CA GLY A 71 0.73 27.76 -3.43
C GLY A 71 1.40 26.45 -3.86
N TYR A 72 1.32 26.05 -5.13
CA TYR A 72 2.04 24.88 -5.67
C TYR A 72 3.50 25.22 -6.02
N VAL A 73 3.74 26.44 -6.47
CA VAL A 73 5.05 26.93 -6.91
C VAL A 73 5.39 28.18 -6.12
N GLU A 74 6.66 28.33 -5.77
CA GLU A 74 7.20 29.55 -5.19
C GLU A 74 8.31 30.13 -6.06
N ARG A 75 8.47 31.45 -5.99
CA ARG A 75 9.55 32.17 -6.68
C ARG A 75 10.70 32.39 -5.71
N ARG A 76 11.90 32.07 -6.15
CA ARG A 76 13.19 32.31 -5.49
C ARG A 76 14.01 33.28 -6.33
N GLU A 77 15.15 33.73 -5.80
CA GLU A 77 16.07 34.62 -6.52
C GLU A 77 16.55 33.99 -7.83
N GLU A 78 16.83 32.69 -7.80
CA GLU A 78 17.39 31.94 -8.94
C GLU A 78 16.33 31.38 -9.89
N GLY A 79 15.03 31.52 -9.58
CA GLY A 79 13.96 30.98 -10.41
C GLY A 79 12.72 30.52 -9.65
N TYR A 80 12.17 29.36 -10.01
CA TYR A 80 10.96 28.78 -9.43
C TYR A 80 11.23 27.40 -8.86
N LYS A 81 10.51 27.04 -7.79
CA LYS A 81 10.62 25.75 -7.11
C LYS A 81 9.24 25.27 -6.65
N LEU A 82 9.06 23.95 -6.53
CA LEU A 82 7.86 23.37 -5.92
C LEU A 82 7.82 23.64 -4.42
N THR A 83 6.65 24.04 -3.93
CA THR A 83 6.33 23.89 -2.50
C THR A 83 6.08 22.41 -2.19
N LEU A 84 5.89 22.05 -0.92
CA LEU A 84 5.46 20.69 -0.56
C LEU A 84 4.12 20.32 -1.22
N ARG A 85 3.19 21.29 -1.36
CA ARG A 85 1.90 21.09 -2.05
C ARG A 85 2.12 20.74 -3.53
N GLY A 86 2.98 21.48 -4.23
CA GLY A 86 3.38 21.18 -5.61
C GLY A 86 4.10 19.84 -5.76
N LEU A 87 4.96 19.53 -4.80
CA LEU A 87 5.70 18.27 -4.78
C LEU A 87 4.77 17.05 -4.64
N ARG A 88 3.70 17.13 -3.84
CA ARG A 88 2.72 16.03 -3.76
C ARG A 88 2.01 15.79 -5.09
N ILE A 89 1.71 16.83 -5.87
CA ILE A 89 1.17 16.69 -7.23
C ILE A 89 2.19 16.06 -8.17
N TYR A 90 3.45 16.49 -8.10
CA TYR A 90 4.53 15.86 -8.86
C TYR A 90 4.64 14.36 -8.56
N GLN A 91 4.70 13.98 -7.29
CA GLN A 91 4.79 12.59 -6.85
C GLN A 91 3.57 11.77 -7.29
N PHE A 92 2.37 12.34 -7.20
CA PHE A 92 1.14 11.72 -7.71
C PHE A 92 1.27 11.43 -9.20
N VAL A 93 1.60 12.41 -10.05
CA VAL A 93 1.78 12.21 -11.49
C VAL A 93 2.88 11.19 -11.80
N ARG A 94 4.06 11.33 -11.18
CA ARG A 94 5.21 10.44 -11.43
C ARG A 94 5.00 9.01 -10.95
N SER A 95 4.07 8.79 -10.02
CA SER A 95 3.71 7.45 -9.56
C SER A 95 2.98 6.63 -10.63
N GLY A 96 2.55 7.25 -11.73
CA GLY A 96 1.90 6.58 -12.87
C GLY A 96 0.41 6.32 -12.69
N VAL A 97 -0.21 6.80 -11.60
CA VAL A 97 -1.65 6.62 -11.32
C VAL A 97 -2.57 7.18 -12.41
N LEU A 98 -2.11 8.16 -13.18
CA LEU A 98 -2.84 8.75 -14.33
C LEU A 98 -2.51 8.07 -15.67
N SER A 99 -1.55 7.14 -15.68
CA SER A 99 -1.09 6.48 -16.90
C SER A 99 -1.97 5.29 -17.23
N GLU A 100 -2.17 5.04 -18.52
CA GLU A 100 -2.59 3.72 -18.99
C GLU A 100 -1.50 2.71 -18.61
N THR A 101 -1.91 1.59 -18.02
CA THR A 101 -0.99 0.59 -17.51
C THR A 101 -1.05 -0.67 -18.35
N PRO A 102 0.09 -1.32 -18.65
CA PRO A 102 0.08 -2.61 -19.32
C PRO A 102 -0.58 -3.66 -18.43
N THR A 103 -1.20 -4.65 -19.07
CA THR A 103 -1.50 -5.94 -18.45
C THR A 103 -0.24 -6.80 -18.53
N LEU A 104 0.24 -7.34 -17.41
CA LEU A 104 1.42 -8.20 -17.34
C LEU A 104 1.05 -9.54 -16.69
N GLY A 105 1.81 -10.58 -17.05
CA GLY A 105 1.61 -11.95 -16.56
C GLY A 105 0.81 -12.84 -17.52
N PRO A 106 0.60 -14.12 -17.15
CA PRO A 106 1.02 -14.75 -15.91
C PRO A 106 2.54 -14.91 -15.78
N PHE A 107 3.06 -14.79 -14.56
CA PHE A 107 4.41 -15.22 -14.20
C PHE A 107 4.34 -16.21 -13.04
N GLU A 108 4.89 -17.40 -13.19
CA GLU A 108 4.96 -18.38 -12.10
C GLU A 108 5.86 -17.86 -10.97
N ILE A 109 5.46 -18.08 -9.73
CA ILE A 109 6.23 -17.75 -8.54
C ILE A 109 6.49 -19.00 -7.71
N ASP A 110 7.53 -18.94 -6.88
CA ASP A 110 7.79 -19.95 -5.85
C ASP A 110 6.80 -19.73 -4.72
N ALA A 111 5.56 -20.18 -4.94
CA ALA A 111 4.47 -20.23 -3.98
C ALA A 111 3.41 -21.23 -4.47
N GLU A 112 2.85 -22.00 -3.54
CA GLU A 112 1.78 -22.95 -3.80
C GLU A 112 0.45 -22.43 -3.27
N HIS A 113 -0.65 -22.88 -3.88
CA HIS A 113 -1.98 -22.55 -3.41
C HIS A 113 -2.36 -23.39 -2.19
N ASP A 114 -2.67 -22.76 -1.06
CA ASP A 114 -3.02 -23.43 0.21
C ASP A 114 -4.11 -24.51 0.08
N GLY A 115 -5.09 -24.31 -0.82
CA GLY A 115 -6.22 -25.22 -0.97
C GLY A 115 -5.93 -26.49 -1.77
N CYS A 116 -5.08 -26.42 -2.80
CA CYS A 116 -4.84 -27.55 -3.72
C CYS A 116 -3.38 -27.96 -3.91
N GLY A 117 -2.41 -27.18 -3.42
CA GLY A 117 -0.97 -27.42 -3.55
C GLY A 117 -0.41 -27.20 -4.95
N GLU A 118 -1.18 -26.61 -5.87
CA GLU A 118 -0.68 -26.29 -7.21
C GLU A 118 0.06 -24.94 -7.20
N PRO A 119 1.03 -24.71 -8.09
CA PRO A 119 1.78 -23.46 -8.15
C PRO A 119 0.89 -22.23 -8.41
N LEU A 120 1.25 -21.12 -7.79
CA LEU A 120 0.64 -19.81 -8.04
C LEU A 120 1.35 -19.07 -9.18
N SER A 121 0.56 -18.34 -9.95
CA SER A 121 1.05 -17.33 -10.88
C SER A 121 0.70 -15.93 -10.38
N ILE A 122 1.46 -14.91 -10.79
CA ILE A 122 1.14 -13.50 -10.53
C ILE A 122 0.73 -12.79 -11.81
N HIS A 123 -0.26 -11.91 -11.68
CA HIS A 123 -0.81 -11.08 -12.74
C HIS A 123 -0.79 -9.63 -12.30
N TYR A 124 -0.67 -8.71 -13.26
CA TYR A 124 -0.83 -7.28 -13.02
C TYR A 124 -1.80 -6.68 -14.04
N GLU A 125 -2.95 -6.20 -13.55
CA GLU A 125 -3.99 -5.60 -14.37
C GLU A 125 -4.67 -4.46 -13.59
N GLY A 126 -4.99 -3.35 -14.26
CA GLY A 126 -5.75 -2.26 -13.65
C GLY A 126 -5.10 -1.69 -12.37
N GLN A 127 -3.77 -1.56 -12.38
CA GLN A 127 -2.95 -1.13 -11.23
C GLN A 127 -3.04 -2.04 -10.00
N ARG A 128 -3.41 -3.31 -10.19
CA ARG A 128 -3.45 -4.32 -9.13
C ARG A 128 -2.59 -5.49 -9.51
N MET A 129 -1.86 -6.00 -8.54
CA MET A 129 -1.25 -7.31 -8.60
C MET A 129 -2.15 -8.29 -7.86
N TYR A 130 -2.26 -9.51 -8.36
CA TYR A 130 -2.89 -10.62 -7.64
C TYR A 130 -2.21 -11.94 -8.00
N GLY A 131 -2.24 -12.88 -7.07
CA GLY A 131 -1.92 -14.28 -7.32
C GLY A 131 -3.13 -15.01 -7.91
N ARG A 132 -2.90 -16.01 -8.77
CA ARG A 132 -3.93 -16.90 -9.28
C ARG A 132 -3.43 -18.33 -9.28
N CYS A 133 -4.25 -19.25 -8.78
CA CYS A 133 -4.03 -20.67 -9.00
C CYS A 133 -4.68 -21.08 -10.33
N GLU A 134 -3.88 -21.34 -11.36
CA GLU A 134 -4.41 -21.65 -12.71
C GLU A 134 -5.18 -22.98 -12.75
N ALA A 135 -4.98 -23.87 -11.78
CA ALA A 135 -5.66 -25.17 -11.71
C ALA A 135 -7.11 -25.10 -11.19
N CYS A 136 -7.39 -24.26 -10.19
CA CYS A 136 -8.72 -24.13 -9.57
C CYS A 136 -9.38 -22.77 -9.82
N ASP A 137 -8.69 -21.86 -10.51
CA ASP A 137 -9.14 -20.52 -10.88
C ASP A 137 -9.30 -19.51 -9.74
N GLU A 138 -8.75 -19.83 -8.56
CA GLU A 138 -8.84 -18.97 -7.38
C GLU A 138 -7.86 -17.79 -7.46
N ILE A 139 -8.33 -16.60 -7.08
CA ILE A 139 -7.55 -15.35 -7.00
C ILE A 139 -7.20 -15.08 -5.54
N VAL A 140 -5.92 -14.83 -5.27
CA VAL A 140 -5.39 -14.59 -3.92
C VAL A 140 -4.58 -13.28 -3.87
N GLY A 141 -4.55 -12.64 -2.69
CA GLY A 141 -3.66 -11.51 -2.40
C GLY A 141 -3.77 -10.31 -3.35
N VAL A 142 -4.99 -9.86 -3.67
CA VAL A 142 -5.22 -8.69 -4.54
C VAL A 142 -4.74 -7.40 -3.87
N ASN A 143 -3.75 -6.73 -4.45
CA ASN A 143 -3.18 -5.51 -3.88
C ASN A 143 -2.87 -4.44 -4.94
N PRO A 144 -3.09 -3.15 -4.63
CA PRO A 144 -2.73 -2.07 -5.54
C PRO A 144 -1.22 -1.88 -5.63
N ILE A 145 -0.68 -1.98 -6.84
CA ILE A 145 0.72 -1.64 -7.11
C ILE A 145 0.73 -0.44 -8.05
N ARG A 146 1.40 0.63 -7.63
CA ARG A 146 1.51 1.82 -8.49
C ARG A 146 2.43 1.51 -9.68
N PRO A 147 2.15 2.02 -10.88
CA PRO A 147 2.96 1.72 -12.06
C PRO A 147 4.44 2.06 -11.91
N SER A 148 4.77 3.09 -11.13
CA SER A 148 6.16 3.45 -10.84
C SER A 148 6.94 2.37 -10.07
N GLY A 149 6.26 1.41 -9.45
CA GLY A 149 6.87 0.28 -8.76
C GLY A 149 7.07 -0.95 -9.65
N VAL A 150 6.56 -0.95 -10.88
CA VAL A 150 6.63 -2.10 -11.78
C VAL A 150 7.52 -1.76 -12.96
N ASP A 151 8.52 -2.60 -13.21
CA ASP A 151 9.33 -2.55 -14.42
C ASP A 151 8.74 -3.53 -15.45
N PRO A 152 8.11 -3.03 -16.54
CA PRO A 152 7.43 -3.91 -17.50
C PRO A 152 8.40 -4.81 -18.28
N ASP A 153 9.68 -4.45 -18.32
CA ASP A 153 10.72 -5.23 -19.00
C ASP A 153 11.39 -6.25 -18.08
N ARG A 154 11.07 -6.23 -16.77
CA ARG A 154 11.61 -7.13 -15.74
C ARG A 154 10.47 -7.70 -14.89
N PRO A 155 9.79 -8.76 -15.36
CA PRO A 155 8.59 -9.28 -14.71
C PRO A 155 8.82 -9.76 -13.27
N GLU A 156 10.02 -10.23 -12.93
CA GLU A 156 10.42 -10.59 -11.57
C GLU A 156 10.32 -9.41 -10.58
N SER A 157 10.44 -8.17 -11.07
CA SER A 157 10.27 -6.97 -10.25
C SER A 157 8.86 -6.83 -9.68
N LEU A 158 7.85 -7.46 -10.29
CA LEU A 158 6.47 -7.40 -9.82
C LEU A 158 6.31 -8.12 -8.48
N ALA A 159 6.94 -9.29 -8.31
CA ALA A 159 6.89 -10.04 -7.05
C ALA A 159 7.55 -9.25 -5.92
N ASP A 160 8.70 -8.64 -6.19
CA ASP A 160 9.39 -7.77 -5.23
C ASP A 160 8.59 -6.51 -4.90
N ALA A 161 8.03 -5.84 -5.90
CA ALA A 161 7.20 -4.66 -5.71
C ALA A 161 5.96 -4.98 -4.89
N PHE A 162 5.33 -6.13 -5.16
CA PHE A 162 4.21 -6.63 -4.38
C PHE A 162 4.58 -6.89 -2.93
N ARG A 163 5.63 -7.69 -2.68
CA ARG A 163 6.11 -8.00 -1.33
C ARG A 163 6.40 -6.74 -0.54
N GLN A 164 7.23 -5.83 -1.09
CA GLN A 164 7.58 -4.59 -0.43
C GLN A 164 6.35 -3.73 -0.14
N ARG A 165 5.43 -3.62 -1.12
CA ARG A 165 4.26 -2.77 -0.98
C ARG A 165 3.27 -3.32 0.02
N PHE A 166 3.02 -4.62 -0.03
CA PHE A 166 2.12 -5.33 0.86
C PHE A 166 2.59 -5.19 2.31
N TRP A 167 3.87 -5.49 2.59
CA TRP A 167 4.41 -5.35 3.95
C TRP A 167 4.35 -3.90 4.45
N MET A 168 4.66 -2.92 3.60
CA MET A 168 4.62 -1.50 3.97
C MET A 168 3.19 -1.00 4.24
N ASP A 169 2.24 -1.31 3.34
CA ASP A 169 0.86 -0.87 3.48
C ASP A 169 0.19 -1.54 4.69
N ASN A 170 0.37 -2.85 4.88
CA ASN A 170 -0.22 -3.57 6.02
C ASN A 170 0.40 -3.16 7.35
N PHE A 171 1.72 -2.92 7.41
CA PHE A 171 2.35 -2.39 8.62
C PHE A 171 1.76 -1.03 8.98
N ALA A 172 1.70 -0.09 8.04
CA ALA A 172 1.16 1.24 8.27
C ALA A 172 -0.30 1.19 8.77
N MET A 173 -1.15 0.39 8.12
CA MET A 173 -2.56 0.23 8.51
C MET A 173 -2.69 -0.40 9.91
N THR A 174 -1.86 -1.39 10.24
CA THR A 174 -1.77 -2.01 11.57
C THR A 174 -1.34 -1.01 12.66
N GLN A 175 -0.53 -0.02 12.30
CA GLN A 175 -0.11 1.07 13.20
C GLN A 175 -1.14 2.22 13.28
N GLY A 176 -2.34 2.07 12.70
CA GLY A 176 -3.38 3.09 12.74
C GLY A 176 -3.17 4.24 11.75
N PHE A 177 -2.29 4.08 10.75
CA PHE A 177 -1.91 5.15 9.80
C PHE A 177 -2.13 4.74 8.34
N CYS A 178 -2.95 5.51 7.61
CA CYS A 178 -3.22 5.25 6.20
C CYS A 178 -2.01 5.60 5.32
N PRO A 179 -1.42 4.66 4.56
CA PRO A 179 -0.23 4.92 3.72
C PRO A 179 -0.53 5.79 2.50
N TYR A 180 -1.81 6.06 2.20
CA TYR A 180 -2.24 6.85 1.03
C TYR A 180 -2.49 8.32 1.36
N CYS A 181 -3.22 8.61 2.43
CA CYS A 181 -3.59 9.99 2.79
C CYS A 181 -3.05 10.45 4.15
N GLY A 182 -2.45 9.55 4.94
CA GLY A 182 -1.96 9.82 6.29
C GLY A 182 -3.05 10.01 7.35
N GLY A 183 -4.29 9.63 7.05
CA GLY A 183 -5.40 9.65 8.00
C GLY A 183 -5.34 8.50 9.00
N GLY A 184 -6.09 8.64 10.10
CA GLY A 184 -6.27 7.57 11.08
C GLY A 184 -7.00 6.36 10.49
N VAL A 185 -6.69 5.19 11.01
CA VAL A 185 -7.27 3.90 10.60
C VAL A 185 -7.98 3.25 11.78
N GLU A 186 -9.15 2.71 11.52
CA GLU A 186 -9.93 1.89 12.45
C GLU A 186 -9.93 0.44 11.95
N SER A 187 -9.90 -0.53 12.87
CA SER A 187 -10.01 -1.96 12.58
C SER A 187 -11.37 -2.51 13.01
N THR A 188 -11.87 -3.48 12.25
CA THR A 188 -13.06 -4.24 12.61
C THR A 188 -12.80 -5.72 12.36
N ILE A 189 -13.10 -6.55 13.36
CA ILE A 189 -13.11 -8.01 13.22
C ILE A 189 -14.54 -8.45 12.91
N ASP A 190 -14.68 -9.26 11.87
CA ASP A 190 -15.93 -9.93 11.51
C ASP A 190 -15.57 -11.26 10.84
N TYR A 191 -16.51 -12.17 10.75
CA TYR A 191 -16.38 -13.31 9.87
C TYR A 191 -16.35 -12.83 8.41
N ARG A 192 -15.78 -13.64 7.50
CA ARG A 192 -15.78 -13.35 6.05
C ARG A 192 -17.20 -13.44 5.47
N HIS A 193 -18.09 -12.55 5.89
CA HIS A 193 -19.49 -12.42 5.45
C HIS A 193 -19.80 -11.02 4.89
N ALA A 194 -18.80 -10.14 4.77
CA ALA A 194 -18.98 -8.82 4.20
C ALA A 194 -19.58 -8.91 2.78
N GLU A 195 -20.54 -8.04 2.45
CA GLU A 195 -21.19 -7.98 1.13
C GLU A 195 -20.20 -7.83 -0.05
N ALA A 196 -18.99 -7.32 0.22
CA ALA A 196 -17.92 -7.13 -0.76
C ALA A 196 -17.13 -8.41 -1.09
N ILE A 197 -17.33 -9.49 -0.33
CA ILE A 197 -16.67 -10.79 -0.56
C ILE A 197 -17.63 -11.67 -1.37
N PRO A 198 -17.19 -12.21 -2.53
CA PRO A 198 -17.95 -13.20 -3.29
C PRO A 198 -18.47 -14.35 -2.41
N ASP A 199 -19.68 -14.85 -2.67
CA ASP A 199 -20.32 -15.86 -1.80
C ASP A 199 -19.49 -17.14 -1.64
N ASP A 200 -18.71 -17.50 -2.64
CA ASP A 200 -17.79 -18.64 -2.68
C ASP A 200 -16.48 -18.40 -1.93
N ALA A 201 -16.12 -17.14 -1.65
CA ALA A 201 -14.97 -16.75 -0.83
C ALA A 201 -15.35 -16.48 0.64
N LYS A 202 -16.62 -16.68 1.01
CA LYS A 202 -17.09 -16.55 2.40
C LYS A 202 -16.61 -17.74 3.22
N GLY A 203 -15.80 -17.46 4.23
CA GLY A 203 -15.26 -18.44 5.18
C GLY A 203 -15.93 -18.35 6.55
N THR A 204 -15.71 -19.38 7.37
CA THR A 204 -16.09 -19.39 8.79
C THR A 204 -15.00 -18.82 9.70
N ASP A 205 -13.84 -18.50 9.14
CA ASP A 205 -12.75 -17.92 9.89
C ASP A 205 -12.94 -16.41 10.08
N PRO A 206 -12.58 -15.86 11.27
CA PRO A 206 -12.56 -14.43 11.47
C PRO A 206 -11.56 -13.76 10.53
N ALA A 207 -11.90 -12.57 10.07
CA ALA A 207 -11.07 -11.69 9.27
C ALA A 207 -11.01 -10.32 9.92
N ILE A 208 -10.00 -9.54 9.54
CA ILE A 208 -9.85 -8.17 9.99
C ILE A 208 -9.87 -7.22 8.80
N THR A 209 -10.58 -6.12 8.97
CA THR A 209 -10.64 -5.04 7.98
C THR A 209 -10.12 -3.76 8.62
N PHE A 210 -9.13 -3.16 7.99
CA PHE A 210 -8.63 -1.84 8.32
C PHE A 210 -9.25 -0.81 7.39
N THR A 211 -9.85 0.25 7.92
CA THR A 211 -10.49 1.31 7.13
C THR A 211 -9.95 2.68 7.52
N CYS A 212 -9.48 3.44 6.54
CA CYS A 212 -9.11 4.83 6.73
C CYS A 212 -10.35 5.70 6.97
N THR A 213 -10.30 6.51 8.02
CA THR A 213 -11.37 7.44 8.40
C THR A 213 -11.49 8.66 7.47
N VAL A 214 -10.47 8.91 6.62
CA VAL A 214 -10.41 10.08 5.72
C VAL A 214 -10.74 9.71 4.28
N CYS A 215 -9.93 8.84 3.66
CA CYS A 215 -10.08 8.50 2.23
C CYS A 215 -10.84 7.21 1.98
N HIS A 216 -11.23 6.49 3.05
CA HIS A 216 -11.89 5.18 2.99
C HIS A 216 -11.13 4.11 2.21
N TRP A 217 -9.81 4.30 2.04
CA TRP A 217 -8.95 3.18 1.67
C TRP A 217 -9.08 2.09 2.73
N PHE A 218 -9.12 0.84 2.30
CA PHE A 218 -9.23 -0.29 3.20
C PHE A 218 -8.32 -1.44 2.78
N ILE A 219 -7.96 -2.28 3.75
CA ILE A 219 -7.32 -3.57 3.54
C ILE A 219 -8.11 -4.60 4.32
N ASN A 220 -8.41 -5.73 3.67
CA ASN A 220 -8.98 -6.91 4.30
C ASN A 220 -7.91 -8.00 4.32
N THR A 221 -7.68 -8.61 5.49
CA THR A 221 -6.72 -9.71 5.65
C THR A 221 -7.33 -10.81 6.51
N THR A 222 -6.67 -11.96 6.54
CA THR A 222 -6.90 -12.95 7.61
C THR A 222 -6.62 -12.32 8.97
N ILE A 223 -7.28 -12.84 10.01
CA ILE A 223 -7.13 -12.31 11.37
C ILE A 223 -5.70 -12.46 11.90
N ASP A 224 -4.93 -13.44 11.43
CA ASP A 224 -3.57 -13.68 11.89
C ASP A 224 -2.54 -12.68 11.34
N PHE A 225 -2.86 -12.00 10.26
CA PHE A 225 -1.90 -11.17 9.56
C PHE A 225 -1.24 -10.07 10.44
N PRO A 226 -1.99 -9.33 11.28
CA PRO A 226 -1.40 -8.30 12.15
C PRO A 226 -0.36 -8.85 13.13
N GLY A 227 -0.46 -10.13 13.51
CA GLY A 227 0.50 -10.74 14.43
C GLY A 227 1.91 -10.89 13.85
N TYR A 228 2.07 -11.00 12.52
CA TYR A 228 3.40 -11.00 11.89
C TYR A 228 4.19 -9.71 12.13
N PHE A 229 3.52 -8.61 12.45
CA PHE A 229 4.16 -7.34 12.82
C PHE A 229 4.40 -7.19 14.32
N HIS A 230 3.82 -8.05 15.15
CA HIS A 230 3.95 -7.93 16.59
C HIS A 230 5.39 -8.28 17.01
N PRO A 231 6.01 -7.49 17.91
CA PRO A 231 7.40 -7.72 18.32
C PRO A 231 7.70 -9.13 18.81
N ALA A 232 6.73 -9.82 19.43
CA ALA A 232 6.91 -11.20 19.88
C ALA A 232 7.08 -12.19 18.71
N VAL A 233 6.27 -12.07 17.65
CA VAL A 233 6.40 -12.91 16.44
C VAL A 233 7.66 -12.54 15.66
N VAL A 234 7.96 -11.24 15.56
CA VAL A 234 9.22 -10.77 14.93
C VAL A 234 10.44 -11.33 15.67
N SER A 235 10.44 -11.33 17.01
CA SER A 235 11.52 -11.94 17.81
C SER A 235 11.58 -13.45 17.61
N PHE A 236 10.42 -14.12 17.59
CA PHE A 236 10.32 -15.56 17.33
C PHE A 236 10.92 -15.94 15.96
N CYS A 237 10.62 -15.19 14.91
CA CYS A 237 11.22 -15.34 13.59
C CYS A 237 12.72 -15.06 13.62
N TYR A 238 13.12 -13.95 14.24
CA TYR A 238 14.52 -13.51 14.28
C TYR A 238 15.44 -14.53 14.98
N GLU A 239 14.98 -15.11 16.09
CA GLU A 239 15.70 -16.18 16.80
C GLU A 239 15.89 -17.45 15.96
N ARG A 240 15.09 -17.62 14.90
CA ARG A 240 15.14 -18.73 13.94
C ARG A 240 15.81 -18.35 12.62
N GLY A 241 16.39 -17.14 12.54
CA GLY A 241 17.05 -16.66 11.33
C GLY A 241 16.09 -16.29 10.19
N ILE A 242 14.81 -16.06 10.51
CA ILE A 242 13.78 -15.70 9.53
C ILE A 242 13.50 -14.21 9.62
N ASP A 243 13.59 -13.50 8.49
CA ASP A 243 12.98 -12.19 8.32
C ASP A 243 11.69 -12.37 7.51
N ILE A 244 10.54 -12.30 8.18
CA ILE A 244 9.23 -12.53 7.54
C ILE A 244 9.00 -11.62 6.31
N ARG A 245 9.64 -10.44 6.28
CA ARG A 245 9.48 -9.44 5.21
C ARG A 245 10.22 -9.80 3.93
N GLU A 246 11.16 -10.74 4.01
CA GLU A 246 11.85 -11.31 2.84
C GLU A 246 10.98 -12.31 2.09
N HIS A 247 9.90 -12.82 2.71
CA HIS A 247 8.98 -13.78 2.11
C HIS A 247 7.80 -13.12 1.39
N SER A 248 7.27 -13.83 0.40
CA SER A 248 6.03 -13.47 -0.27
C SER A 248 4.88 -13.56 0.73
N PRO A 249 3.96 -12.59 0.78
CA PRO A 249 2.78 -12.71 1.62
C PRO A 249 1.76 -13.74 1.11
N LEU A 250 1.99 -14.31 -0.07
CA LEU A 250 1.23 -15.46 -0.59
C LEU A 250 1.76 -16.80 -0.06
N GLU A 251 2.95 -16.82 0.53
CA GLU A 251 3.54 -18.02 1.11
C GLU A 251 4.47 -17.62 2.27
N LEU A 252 3.94 -17.69 3.49
CA LEU A 252 4.70 -17.33 4.69
C LEU A 252 5.30 -18.58 5.36
N PRO A 253 6.54 -18.48 5.88
CA PRO A 253 7.21 -19.61 6.54
C PRO A 253 6.58 -19.99 7.89
N LEU A 254 5.78 -19.10 8.47
CA LEU A 254 5.01 -19.35 9.69
C LEU A 254 3.58 -19.67 9.27
N ARG A 255 3.12 -20.90 9.52
CA ARG A 255 1.75 -21.30 9.19
C ARG A 255 0.82 -21.09 10.37
N VAL A 256 -0.40 -20.65 10.08
CA VAL A 256 -1.50 -20.55 11.06
C VAL A 256 -2.61 -21.48 10.62
N ASP A 257 -2.69 -22.65 11.26
CA ASP A 257 -3.68 -23.67 10.89
C ASP A 257 -5.06 -23.41 11.49
N THR A 258 -5.11 -22.69 12.61
CA THR A 258 -6.35 -22.47 13.37
C THR A 258 -6.42 -21.07 13.97
N HIS A 259 -7.64 -20.53 13.95
CA HIS A 259 -8.01 -19.30 14.64
C HIS A 259 -8.96 -19.64 15.78
N GLU A 260 -8.52 -19.48 17.03
CA GLU A 260 -9.37 -19.76 18.20
C GLU A 260 -10.08 -18.47 18.63
N VAL A 261 -11.38 -18.37 18.34
CA VAL A 261 -12.23 -17.27 18.86
C VAL A 261 -12.60 -17.57 20.31
N ARG A 262 -12.00 -16.85 21.26
CA ARG A 262 -12.27 -16.97 22.70
C ARG A 262 -13.47 -16.12 23.15
N SER A 263 -13.74 -15.02 22.46
CA SER A 263 -14.90 -14.15 22.65
C SER A 263 -15.13 -13.26 21.42
N GLU A 264 -16.36 -12.82 21.20
CA GLU A 264 -16.76 -11.89 20.12
C GLU A 264 -17.21 -10.52 20.65
N ASP A 265 -17.45 -10.39 21.96
CA ASP A 265 -17.85 -9.13 22.60
C ASP A 265 -17.27 -9.05 24.04
N PRO A 266 -16.10 -8.41 24.23
CA PRO A 266 -15.22 -7.89 23.19
C PRO A 266 -14.50 -9.02 22.43
N TRP A 267 -13.94 -8.74 21.26
CA TRP A 267 -13.23 -9.76 20.49
C TRP A 267 -11.98 -10.23 21.24
N ARG A 268 -11.77 -11.54 21.26
CA ARG A 268 -10.51 -12.16 21.70
C ARG A 268 -10.20 -13.33 20.78
N VAL A 269 -9.18 -13.19 19.95
CA VAL A 269 -8.77 -14.23 18.98
C VAL A 269 -7.35 -14.67 19.29
N ALA A 270 -7.17 -15.99 19.44
CA ALA A 270 -5.85 -16.58 19.58
C ALA A 270 -5.38 -17.16 18.25
N ASN A 271 -4.23 -16.68 17.77
CA ASN A 271 -3.58 -17.17 16.56
C ASN A 271 -2.27 -17.84 16.92
N THR A 272 -2.10 -19.08 16.46
CA THR A 272 -0.89 -19.87 16.70
C THR A 272 -0.08 -19.97 15.42
N TYR A 273 1.08 -19.32 15.42
CA TYR A 273 2.05 -19.35 14.33
C TYR A 273 3.02 -20.49 14.56
N THR A 274 3.19 -21.35 13.56
CA THR A 274 4.00 -22.57 13.66
C THR A 274 5.14 -22.57 12.65
N HIS A 275 6.32 -23.02 13.09
CA HIS A 275 7.48 -23.18 12.23
C HIS A 275 8.36 -24.32 12.75
N GLU A 276 8.60 -25.35 11.93
CA GLU A 276 9.46 -26.51 12.26
C GLU A 276 9.20 -27.15 13.64
N GLY A 277 7.93 -27.22 14.05
CA GLY A 277 7.52 -27.82 15.34
C GLY A 277 7.58 -26.88 16.55
N ASP A 278 8.15 -25.68 16.38
CA ASP A 278 8.01 -24.59 17.33
C ASP A 278 6.73 -23.80 17.04
N SER A 279 6.18 -23.15 18.05
CA SER A 279 5.05 -22.24 17.88
C SER A 279 5.07 -21.05 18.82
N ILE A 280 4.36 -20.00 18.41
CA ILE A 280 4.03 -18.86 19.23
C ILE A 280 2.54 -18.55 19.06
N THR A 281 1.83 -18.35 20.16
CA THR A 281 0.41 -18.02 20.19
C THR A 281 0.23 -16.60 20.72
N LEU A 282 -0.47 -15.76 19.97
CA LEU A 282 -0.86 -14.42 20.38
C LEU A 282 -2.36 -14.36 20.58
N VAL A 283 -2.80 -13.77 21.68
CA VAL A 283 -4.22 -13.45 21.92
C VAL A 283 -4.40 -11.94 21.83
N PHE A 284 -5.13 -11.46 20.84
CA PHE A 284 -5.39 -10.03 20.70
C PHE A 284 -6.87 -9.71 20.51
N ASP A 285 -7.19 -8.44 20.64
CA ASP A 285 -8.53 -7.88 20.52
C ASP A 285 -8.74 -7.07 19.23
N GLU A 286 -9.93 -6.49 19.06
CA GLU A 286 -10.30 -5.68 17.90
C GLU A 286 -9.40 -4.44 17.68
N ASP A 287 -8.76 -3.96 18.74
CA ASP A 287 -7.80 -2.85 18.72
C ASP A 287 -6.35 -3.32 18.50
N LEU A 288 -6.17 -4.62 18.23
CA LEU A 288 -4.87 -5.29 18.08
C LEU A 288 -3.99 -5.26 19.33
N THR A 289 -4.59 -5.05 20.51
CA THR A 289 -3.88 -5.16 21.78
C THR A 289 -3.65 -6.63 22.08
N VAL A 290 -2.38 -7.03 22.21
CA VAL A 290 -2.02 -8.38 22.64
C VAL A 290 -2.15 -8.51 24.15
N HIS A 291 -3.02 -9.42 24.59
CA HIS A 291 -3.31 -9.70 26.01
C HIS A 291 -2.47 -10.86 26.56
N ASP A 292 -2.06 -11.77 25.69
CA ASP A 292 -1.33 -12.97 26.07
C ASP A 292 -0.39 -13.44 24.95
N VAL A 293 0.76 -14.00 25.36
CA VAL A 293 1.78 -14.53 24.46
C VAL A 293 2.34 -15.82 25.07
N GLU A 294 2.15 -16.92 24.37
CA GLU A 294 2.66 -18.23 24.77
C GLU A 294 3.60 -18.76 23.69
N THR A 295 4.76 -19.29 24.08
CA THR A 295 5.70 -19.94 23.16
C THR A 295 5.85 -21.42 23.50
N HIS A 296 5.88 -22.25 22.47
CA HIS A 296 6.20 -23.66 22.58
C HIS A 296 7.41 -23.95 21.70
N THR A 297 8.44 -24.56 22.27
CA THR A 297 9.60 -25.04 21.52
C THR A 297 9.47 -26.55 21.41
N GLY A 298 9.36 -27.05 20.18
CA GLY A 298 9.39 -28.47 19.90
C GLY A 298 10.73 -29.06 20.36
N ARG A 299 10.72 -30.33 20.77
CA ARG A 299 11.98 -31.06 20.94
C ARG A 299 12.57 -31.33 19.56
N HIS A 300 13.60 -30.58 19.20
CA HIS A 300 14.50 -30.90 18.09
C HIS A 300 15.42 -32.05 18.57
N ASP A 301 15.18 -33.27 18.07
CA ASP A 301 16.04 -34.44 18.31
C ASP A 301 17.29 -34.41 17.39
#